data_AF-A0A444UPW6-F1
#
_entry.id   AF-A0A444UPW6-F1
#
_cell.length_a   1.000
_cell.length_b   1.000
_cell.length_c   1.000
_cell.angle_alpha   90.00
_cell.angle_beta   90.00
_cell.angle_gamma   90.00
#
_symmetry.space_group_name_H-M   'P 1'
#
loop_
_entity.id
_entity.type
_entity.pdbx_description
1 polymer ?
#
loop_
_entity_poly.entity_id
_entity_poly.type
_entity_poly.pdbx_seq_one_letter_code
_entity_poly.pdbx_strand_id
1 'polypeptide(L)'
;MSHGSSGREEQQEQAEWEGINRLLQHHGFKPIQLADPMENKNLSDVVLLDKKSAAEIKLILKSLVKDTERRQALIQELIQSNNQLKDEVQQQEARAARQSQRASDLEKILDGVKTKIQDLEDDYIAKAARQQNQMKQLQTDKKDSQKRYRLLEQKVGEEKEVISQLQKRLECVVNEEEKRTTRQNKVFQQFRKRGAKESSVLDQQLLDVIDAYETKIQHLQTELRKYKGDTDESSQEEVPRRKRQDKNEILDATPNYKALLKSYQDQLKESKAQKEQMRQEHVKLKQELESRPTAKELKSCKQQLKRMDRIIQRSNITSAEHGNNENDEGADRTEVEHIDCLHANICRRFLKSICKELNVQDINDLVPAARVRAKEAEANPKLVKVLSAIKTVVSNQRAPLLQSLSDTVEEQGYEQLLPTIEMWAEQLVSLKDLQCVLKKLMLRLVPWHSFGTHDPSSGVRVEHLLLMVDILLKETETKDKEVKKPSQQTLQAIVSHFQKLFDVNSISGVYPRMSEVYSKLGEMTNAMRNLRDLLGLGKRY
;
A
#
# COMPACT_ATOMS: atom_id res chain seq x y z
N MET A 1 50.46 94.07 -56.88
CA MET A 1 49.53 93.82 -55.75
C MET A 1 49.55 92.35 -55.30
N SER A 2 50.71 91.67 -55.25
CA SER A 2 50.78 90.22 -54.95
C SER A 2 51.30 89.86 -53.56
N HIS A 3 51.77 90.83 -52.75
CA HIS A 3 52.26 90.56 -51.38
C HIS A 3 51.14 90.46 -50.32
N GLY A 4 49.91 90.85 -50.64
CA GLY A 4 48.77 90.81 -49.72
C GLY A 4 48.10 89.43 -49.56
N SER A 5 48.33 88.51 -50.50
CA SER A 5 47.77 87.14 -50.43
C SER A 5 48.67 86.15 -49.69
N SER A 6 50.00 86.26 -49.85
CA SER A 6 50.95 85.32 -49.23
C SER A 6 50.92 85.35 -47.70
N GLY A 7 50.86 86.56 -47.10
CA GLY A 7 50.82 86.70 -45.64
C GLY A 7 49.49 86.25 -45.01
N ARG A 8 48.38 86.22 -45.76
CA ARG A 8 47.11 85.68 -45.25
C ARG A 8 47.10 84.15 -45.26
N GLU A 9 47.71 83.54 -46.27
CA GLU A 9 47.83 82.08 -46.38
C GLU A 9 48.70 81.50 -45.25
N GLU A 10 49.85 82.12 -44.95
CA GLU A 10 50.72 81.71 -43.83
C GLU A 10 50.04 81.84 -42.46
N GLN A 11 49.31 82.94 -42.23
CA GLN A 11 48.53 83.13 -41.00
C GLN A 11 47.41 82.07 -40.85
N GLN A 12 46.81 81.65 -41.96
CA GLN A 12 45.77 80.64 -41.95
C GLN A 12 46.35 79.23 -41.72
N GLU A 13 47.50 78.91 -42.31
CA GLU A 13 48.20 77.65 -42.04
C GLU A 13 48.68 77.56 -40.58
N GLN A 14 49.19 78.67 -40.02
CA GLN A 14 49.56 78.77 -38.62
C GLN A 14 48.36 78.48 -37.69
N ALA A 15 47.21 79.11 -37.94
CA ALA A 15 45.99 78.91 -37.16
C ALA A 15 45.48 77.46 -37.22
N GLU A 16 45.60 76.80 -38.37
CA GLU A 16 45.22 75.40 -38.54
C GLU A 16 46.13 74.43 -37.78
N TRP A 17 47.44 74.69 -37.79
CA TRP A 17 48.43 73.92 -37.01
C TRP A 17 48.30 74.19 -35.51
N GLU A 18 47.98 75.42 -35.09
CA GLU A 18 47.65 75.73 -33.69
C GLU A 18 46.40 74.97 -33.21
N GLY A 19 45.39 74.79 -34.08
CA GLY A 19 44.24 73.94 -33.79
C GLY A 19 44.61 72.48 -33.54
N ILE A 20 45.55 71.94 -34.34
CA ILE A 20 46.05 70.56 -34.19
C ILE A 20 46.96 70.43 -32.98
N ASN A 21 47.81 71.42 -32.72
CA ASN A 21 48.70 71.44 -31.56
C ASN A 21 47.93 71.46 -30.26
N ARG A 22 46.82 72.21 -30.18
CA ARG A 22 45.91 72.16 -29.03
C ARG A 22 45.32 70.77 -28.83
N LEU A 23 44.93 70.11 -29.92
CA LEU A 23 44.41 68.75 -29.89
C LEU A 23 45.49 67.76 -29.41
N LEU A 24 46.70 67.84 -29.96
CA LEU A 24 47.84 67.01 -29.58
C LEU A 24 48.23 67.21 -28.11
N GLN A 25 48.29 68.45 -27.64
CA GLN A 25 48.60 68.78 -26.24
C GLN A 25 47.53 68.27 -25.27
N HIS A 26 46.24 68.33 -25.64
CA HIS A 26 45.16 67.77 -24.83
C HIS A 26 45.32 66.25 -24.63
N HIS A 27 45.97 65.57 -25.58
CA HIS A 27 46.32 64.15 -25.52
C HIS A 27 47.75 63.88 -25.01
N GLY A 28 48.45 64.91 -24.52
CA GLY A 28 49.79 64.78 -23.92
C GLY A 28 50.94 64.72 -24.93
N PHE A 29 50.70 65.01 -26.22
CA PHE A 29 51.75 65.07 -27.24
C PHE A 29 52.37 66.47 -27.33
N LYS A 30 53.64 66.54 -27.77
CA LYS A 30 54.35 67.81 -27.98
C LYS A 30 53.78 68.57 -29.19
N PRO A 31 53.69 69.92 -29.13
CA PRO A 31 53.22 70.71 -30.26
C PRO A 31 54.22 70.70 -31.43
N ILE A 32 53.71 70.73 -32.64
CA ILE A 32 54.46 70.85 -33.88
C ILE A 32 54.79 72.34 -34.09
N GLN A 33 56.08 72.68 -34.10
CA GLN A 33 56.53 74.05 -34.33
C GLN A 33 56.73 74.29 -35.82
N LEU A 34 56.18 75.39 -36.34
CA LEU A 34 56.43 75.86 -37.70
C LEU A 34 57.72 76.69 -37.67
N ALA A 35 58.73 76.27 -38.45
CA ALA A 35 60.02 76.94 -38.50
C ALA A 35 59.92 78.24 -39.31
N ASP A 36 60.42 79.36 -38.77
CA ASP A 36 60.56 80.60 -39.54
C ASP A 36 61.66 80.43 -40.61
N PRO A 37 61.35 80.67 -41.91
CA PRO A 37 62.32 80.59 -43.00
C PRO A 37 63.55 81.50 -42.85
N MET A 38 63.46 82.57 -42.05
CA MET A 38 64.52 83.57 -41.89
C MET A 38 65.47 83.30 -40.70
N GLU A 39 65.04 82.54 -39.69
CA GLU A 39 65.81 82.31 -38.45
C GLU A 39 66.57 80.97 -38.42
N ASN A 40 66.17 79.97 -39.24
CA ASN A 40 66.73 78.62 -39.18
C ASN A 40 67.82 78.37 -40.22
N LYS A 41 69.08 78.25 -39.76
CA LYS A 41 70.26 77.92 -40.61
C LYS A 41 70.55 76.43 -40.73
N ASN A 42 69.95 75.58 -39.89
CA ASN A 42 70.19 74.14 -39.87
C ASN A 42 69.01 73.39 -40.51
N LEU A 43 69.14 73.02 -41.78
CA LEU A 43 68.13 72.29 -42.56
C LEU A 43 67.97 70.81 -42.14
N SER A 44 68.83 70.29 -41.26
CA SER A 44 68.79 68.89 -40.80
C SER A 44 67.64 68.59 -39.83
N ASP A 45 67.14 69.62 -39.14
CA ASP A 45 66.16 69.48 -38.05
C ASP A 45 64.75 69.93 -38.47
N VAL A 46 64.58 70.37 -39.72
CA VAL A 46 63.34 70.93 -40.26
C VAL A 46 62.84 70.07 -41.41
N VAL A 47 61.58 69.64 -41.36
CA VAL A 47 60.93 68.90 -42.44
C VAL A 47 60.23 69.87 -43.38
N LEU A 48 60.73 69.99 -44.60
CA LEU A 48 60.08 70.76 -45.66
C LEU A 48 58.94 69.95 -46.25
N LEU A 49 57.72 70.47 -46.14
CA LEU A 49 56.52 69.87 -46.69
C LEU A 49 55.95 70.78 -47.78
N ASP A 50 55.54 70.20 -48.90
CA ASP A 50 54.71 70.91 -49.86
C ASP A 50 53.29 71.09 -49.29
N LYS A 51 52.57 72.11 -49.77
CA LYS A 51 51.24 72.48 -49.25
C LYS A 51 50.26 71.29 -49.25
N LYS A 52 50.37 70.39 -50.23
CA LYS A 52 49.53 69.20 -50.34
C LYS A 52 49.86 68.17 -49.26
N SER A 53 51.12 67.80 -49.07
CA SER A 53 51.52 66.85 -48.01
C SER A 53 51.25 67.40 -46.61
N ALA A 54 51.43 68.72 -46.39
CA ALA A 54 51.08 69.35 -45.12
C ALA A 54 49.57 69.25 -44.82
N ALA A 55 48.71 69.49 -45.81
CA ALA A 55 47.26 69.35 -45.66
C ALA A 55 46.85 67.89 -45.39
N GLU A 56 47.47 66.92 -46.06
CA GLU A 56 47.23 65.49 -45.86
C GLU A 56 47.66 65.02 -44.46
N ILE A 57 48.85 65.41 -43.99
CA ILE A 57 49.33 65.10 -42.64
C ILE A 57 48.41 65.69 -41.57
N LYS A 58 47.96 66.95 -41.75
CA LYS A 58 46.99 67.58 -40.85
C LYS A 58 45.69 66.78 -40.74
N LEU A 59 45.18 66.30 -41.87
CA LEU A 59 43.96 65.49 -41.92
C LEU A 59 44.17 64.13 -41.24
N ILE A 60 45.30 63.46 -41.51
CA ILE A 60 45.66 62.18 -40.90
C ILE A 60 45.77 62.33 -39.37
N LEU A 61 46.47 63.36 -38.88
CA LEU A 61 46.61 63.61 -37.44
C LEU A 61 45.26 63.88 -36.78
N LYS A 62 44.41 64.72 -37.38
CA LYS A 62 43.04 64.98 -36.88
C LYS A 62 42.20 63.70 -36.84
N SER A 63 42.30 62.85 -37.87
CA SER A 63 41.58 61.58 -37.94
C SER A 63 42.07 60.60 -36.86
N LEU A 64 43.39 60.46 -36.71
CA LEU A 64 44.00 59.56 -35.74
C LEU A 64 43.62 59.93 -34.31
N VAL A 65 43.64 61.23 -33.96
CA VAL A 65 43.29 61.67 -32.61
C VAL A 65 41.80 61.42 -32.30
N LYS A 66 40.90 61.70 -33.25
CA LYS A 66 39.48 61.36 -33.09
C LYS A 66 39.25 59.86 -32.93
N ASP A 67 40.01 59.06 -33.67
CA ASP A 67 39.95 57.60 -33.59
C ASP A 67 40.49 57.09 -32.25
N THR A 68 41.54 57.72 -31.69
CA THR A 68 42.01 57.40 -30.33
C THR A 68 41.00 57.77 -29.25
N GLU A 69 40.33 58.92 -29.35
CA GLU A 69 39.25 59.30 -28.43
C GLU A 69 38.09 58.30 -28.46
N ARG A 70 37.66 57.92 -29.67
CA ARG A 70 36.61 56.92 -29.87
C ARG A 70 37.02 55.56 -29.27
N ARG A 71 38.26 55.12 -29.47
CA ARG A 71 38.77 53.89 -28.87
C ARG A 71 38.81 53.98 -27.35
N GLN A 72 39.24 55.10 -26.79
CA GLN A 72 39.28 55.29 -25.35
C GLN A 72 37.88 55.26 -24.73
N ALA A 73 36.89 55.90 -25.37
CA ALA A 73 35.49 55.81 -24.96
C ALA A 73 34.97 54.37 -24.99
N LEU A 74 35.24 53.64 -26.07
CA LEU A 74 34.84 52.23 -26.19
C LEU A 74 35.51 51.34 -25.13
N ILE A 75 36.78 51.57 -24.82
CA ILE A 75 37.48 50.85 -23.75
C ILE A 75 36.84 51.15 -22.40
N GLN A 76 36.47 52.40 -22.12
CA GLN A 76 35.79 52.77 -20.87
C GLN A 76 34.42 52.12 -20.75
N GLU A 77 33.62 52.12 -21.82
CA GLU A 77 32.33 51.42 -21.87
C GLU A 77 32.50 49.91 -21.66
N LEU A 78 33.54 49.31 -22.28
CA LEU A 78 33.83 47.89 -22.12
C LEU A 78 34.23 47.55 -20.68
N ILE A 79 35.03 48.40 -20.02
CA ILE A 79 35.42 48.23 -18.61
C ILE A 79 34.18 48.35 -17.71
N GLN A 80 33.32 49.34 -17.94
CA GLN A 80 32.09 49.52 -17.18
C GLN A 80 31.16 48.31 -17.34
N SER A 81 30.96 47.84 -18.59
CA SER A 81 30.16 46.65 -18.89
C SER A 81 30.76 45.39 -18.25
N ASN A 82 32.09 45.20 -18.30
CA ASN A 82 32.75 44.05 -17.68
C ASN A 82 32.57 44.05 -16.16
N ASN A 83 32.69 45.21 -15.51
CA ASN A 83 32.46 45.34 -14.07
C ASN A 83 31.00 45.04 -13.71
N GLN A 84 30.02 45.54 -14.48
CA GLN A 84 28.61 45.23 -14.28
C GLN A 84 28.34 43.73 -14.42
N LEU A 85 28.87 43.09 -15.47
CA LEU A 85 28.76 41.64 -15.66
C LEU A 85 29.39 40.86 -14.50
N LYS A 86 30.52 41.33 -13.97
CA LYS A 86 31.17 40.72 -12.81
C LYS A 86 30.31 40.80 -11.56
N ASP A 87 29.68 41.94 -11.30
CA ASP A 87 28.76 42.14 -10.18
C ASP A 87 27.51 41.26 -10.32
N GLU A 88 26.95 41.16 -11.54
CA GLU A 88 25.83 40.27 -11.84
C GLU A 88 26.19 38.80 -11.59
N VAL A 89 27.37 38.35 -12.03
CA VAL A 89 27.85 36.98 -11.78
C VAL A 89 27.96 36.72 -10.28
N GLN A 90 28.58 37.62 -9.51
CA GLN A 90 28.67 37.47 -8.05
C GLN A 90 27.29 37.43 -7.38
N GLN A 91 26.34 38.24 -7.85
CA GLN A 91 24.98 38.24 -7.33
C GLN A 91 24.27 36.91 -7.64
N GLN A 92 24.45 36.36 -8.84
CA GLN A 92 23.88 35.07 -9.21
C GLN A 92 24.53 33.92 -8.44
N GLU A 93 25.85 33.95 -8.22
CA GLU A 93 26.55 32.99 -7.37
C GLU A 93 26.02 33.01 -5.93
N ALA A 94 25.82 34.20 -5.35
CA ALA A 94 25.23 34.34 -4.02
C ALA A 94 23.79 33.81 -3.95
N ARG A 95 22.97 34.03 -5.01
CA ARG A 95 21.62 33.46 -5.11
C ARG A 95 21.67 31.94 -5.24
N ALA A 96 22.53 31.41 -6.08
CA ALA A 96 22.71 29.96 -6.27
C ALA A 96 23.16 29.28 -4.97
N ALA A 97 24.11 29.88 -4.24
CA ALA A 97 24.56 29.38 -2.94
C ALA A 97 23.41 29.32 -1.92
N ARG A 98 22.56 30.35 -1.84
CA ARG A 98 21.38 30.35 -0.97
C ARG A 98 20.37 29.28 -1.34
N GLN A 99 20.14 29.05 -2.64
CA GLN A 99 19.24 27.99 -3.09
C GLN A 99 19.82 26.60 -2.84
N SER A 100 21.12 26.41 -3.04
CA SER A 100 21.83 25.18 -2.68
C SER A 100 21.72 24.87 -1.19
N GLN A 101 21.91 25.88 -0.32
CA GLN A 101 21.74 25.71 1.13
C GLN A 101 20.30 25.30 1.49
N ARG A 102 19.29 25.97 0.91
CA ARG A 102 17.88 25.60 1.13
C ARG A 102 17.58 24.17 0.66
N ALA A 103 18.13 23.75 -0.47
CA ALA A 103 17.99 22.37 -0.94
C ALA A 103 18.60 21.38 0.04
N SER A 104 19.80 21.66 0.57
CA SER A 104 20.45 20.82 1.59
C SER A 104 19.64 20.74 2.89
N ASP A 105 19.04 21.86 3.34
CA ASP A 105 18.22 21.86 4.55
C ASP A 105 16.90 21.08 4.35
N LEU A 106 16.28 21.19 3.17
CA LEU A 106 15.12 20.39 2.81
C LEU A 106 15.46 18.90 2.71
N GLU A 107 16.65 18.55 2.19
CA GLU A 107 17.13 17.16 2.14
C GLU A 107 17.30 16.57 3.54
N LYS A 108 17.88 17.31 4.48
CA LYS A 108 17.98 16.88 5.89
C LYS A 108 16.61 16.66 6.54
N ILE A 109 15.65 17.54 6.27
CA ILE A 109 14.27 17.38 6.77
C ILE A 109 13.64 16.14 6.16
N LEU A 110 13.80 15.95 4.84
CA LEU A 110 13.28 14.79 4.13
C LEU A 110 13.87 13.48 4.71
N ASP A 111 15.17 13.43 4.95
CA ASP A 111 15.82 12.27 5.55
C ASP A 111 15.32 12.01 6.97
N GLY A 112 15.10 13.07 7.77
CA GLY A 112 14.48 12.96 9.09
C GLY A 112 13.01 12.50 9.05
N VAL A 113 12.28 12.76 7.97
CA VAL A 113 10.92 12.23 7.76
C VAL A 113 10.99 10.77 7.29
N LYS A 114 11.90 10.42 6.39
CA LYS A 114 12.10 9.03 5.94
C LYS A 114 12.43 8.10 7.11
N THR A 115 13.32 8.51 8.02
CA THR A 115 13.65 7.70 9.20
C THR A 115 12.44 7.50 10.10
N LYS A 116 11.65 8.55 10.36
CA LYS A 116 10.41 8.43 11.15
C LYS A 116 9.38 7.52 10.49
N ILE A 117 9.24 7.58 9.17
CA ILE A 117 8.33 6.68 8.44
C ILE A 117 8.82 5.23 8.59
N GLN A 118 10.12 4.99 8.40
CA GLN A 118 10.71 3.66 8.60
C GLN A 118 10.49 3.15 10.02
N ASP A 119 10.71 3.97 11.05
CA ASP A 119 10.48 3.61 12.45
C ASP A 119 9.01 3.23 12.70
N LEU A 120 8.06 3.99 12.11
CA LEU A 120 6.63 3.71 12.23
C LEU A 120 6.20 2.44 11.49
N GLU A 121 6.78 2.18 10.33
CA GLU A 121 6.57 0.96 9.56
C GLU A 121 7.11 -0.25 10.34
N ASP A 122 8.31 -0.16 10.89
CA ASP A 122 8.93 -1.20 11.71
C ASP A 122 8.11 -1.49 12.98
N ASP A 123 7.61 -0.44 13.65
CA ASP A 123 6.70 -0.55 14.78
C ASP A 123 5.38 -1.23 14.41
N TYR A 124 4.84 -0.91 13.23
CA TYR A 124 3.61 -1.54 12.73
C TYR A 124 3.84 -3.02 12.42
N ILE A 125 4.93 -3.35 11.73
CA ILE A 125 5.33 -4.74 11.44
C ILE A 125 5.53 -5.50 12.74
N ALA A 126 6.21 -4.92 13.74
CA ALA A 126 6.42 -5.54 15.04
C ALA A 126 5.10 -5.79 15.78
N LYS A 127 4.16 -4.82 15.76
CA LYS A 127 2.83 -4.99 16.34
C LYS A 127 2.03 -6.07 15.63
N ALA A 128 2.04 -6.10 14.30
CA ALA A 128 1.36 -7.12 13.50
C ALA A 128 1.93 -8.52 13.78
N ALA A 129 3.26 -8.66 13.87
CA ALA A 129 3.92 -9.91 14.23
C ALA A 129 3.53 -10.39 15.65
N ARG A 130 3.49 -9.48 16.63
CA ARG A 130 3.03 -9.79 18.00
C ARG A 130 1.58 -10.26 18.01
N GLN A 131 0.68 -9.57 17.31
CA GLN A 131 -0.73 -9.95 17.21
C GLN A 131 -0.91 -11.30 16.51
N GLN A 132 -0.18 -11.55 15.43
CA GLN A 132 -0.21 -12.83 14.74
C GLN A 132 0.26 -13.98 15.63
N ASN A 133 1.32 -13.77 16.43
CA ASN A 133 1.80 -14.76 17.37
C ASN A 133 0.80 -15.02 18.51
N GLN A 134 0.17 -13.97 19.04
CA GLN A 134 -0.91 -14.11 20.03
C GLN A 134 -2.09 -14.89 19.45
N MET A 135 -2.50 -14.61 18.21
CA MET A 135 -3.59 -15.32 17.55
C MET A 135 -3.25 -16.80 17.32
N LYS A 136 -2.00 -17.10 16.92
CA LYS A 136 -1.52 -18.50 16.81
C LYS A 136 -1.58 -19.22 18.15
N GLN A 137 -1.14 -18.59 19.23
CA GLN A 137 -1.20 -19.16 20.58
C GLN A 137 -2.64 -19.41 21.04
N LEU A 138 -3.54 -18.44 20.85
CA LEU A 138 -4.95 -18.62 21.20
C LEU A 138 -5.60 -19.73 20.38
N GLN A 139 -5.20 -19.90 19.11
CA GLN A 139 -5.70 -20.98 18.27
C GLN A 139 -5.20 -22.35 18.74
N THR A 140 -3.95 -22.47 19.20
CA THR A 140 -3.46 -23.72 19.80
C THR A 140 -4.18 -24.03 21.11
N ASP A 141 -4.37 -23.02 21.98
CA ASP A 141 -5.05 -23.18 23.26
C ASP A 141 -6.53 -23.57 23.08
N LYS A 142 -7.20 -22.99 22.07
CA LYS A 142 -8.56 -23.37 21.67
C LYS A 142 -8.61 -24.84 21.25
N LYS A 143 -7.69 -25.28 20.40
CA LYS A 143 -7.63 -26.69 19.93
C LYS A 143 -7.40 -27.64 21.10
N ASP A 144 -6.51 -27.29 22.02
CA ASP A 144 -6.20 -28.15 23.16
C ASP A 144 -7.34 -28.19 24.19
N SER A 145 -8.00 -27.06 24.44
CA SER A 145 -9.22 -27.00 25.26
C SER A 145 -10.35 -27.82 24.64
N GLN A 146 -10.51 -27.77 23.31
CA GLN A 146 -11.51 -28.57 22.59
C GLN A 146 -11.22 -30.08 22.65
N LYS A 147 -9.95 -30.50 22.61
CA LYS A 147 -9.57 -31.91 22.85
C LYS A 147 -9.94 -32.34 24.27
N ARG A 148 -9.65 -31.51 25.27
CA ARG A 148 -9.98 -31.78 26.68
C ARG A 148 -11.48 -31.91 26.89
N TYR A 149 -12.27 -31.02 26.27
CA TYR A 149 -13.72 -31.08 26.33
C TYR A 149 -14.26 -32.40 25.77
N ARG A 150 -13.80 -32.81 24.58
CA ARG A 150 -14.22 -34.10 23.97
C ARG A 150 -13.86 -35.31 24.84
N LEU A 151 -12.68 -35.30 25.46
CA LEU A 151 -12.28 -36.37 26.37
C LEU A 151 -13.18 -36.43 27.62
N LEU A 152 -13.55 -35.27 28.16
CA LEU A 152 -14.45 -35.21 29.31
C LEU A 152 -15.87 -35.65 28.94
N GLU A 153 -16.35 -35.25 27.77
CA GLU A 153 -17.65 -35.66 27.23
C GLU A 153 -17.74 -37.18 27.05
N GLN A 154 -16.67 -37.82 26.53
CA GLN A 154 -16.57 -39.27 26.45
C GLN A 154 -16.64 -39.92 27.84
N LYS A 155 -15.85 -39.43 28.81
CA LYS A 155 -15.88 -39.96 30.19
C LYS A 155 -17.25 -39.83 30.84
N VAL A 156 -17.93 -38.70 30.64
CA VAL A 156 -19.30 -38.50 31.14
C VAL A 156 -20.27 -39.48 30.46
N GLY A 157 -20.08 -39.78 29.18
CA GLY A 157 -20.82 -40.82 28.47
C GLY A 157 -20.62 -42.21 29.09
N GLU A 158 -19.37 -42.60 29.34
CA GLU A 158 -19.00 -43.86 30.00
C GLU A 158 -19.62 -43.97 31.41
N GLU A 159 -19.52 -42.91 32.22
CA GLU A 159 -20.11 -42.87 33.55
C GLU A 159 -21.66 -42.97 33.51
N LYS A 160 -22.32 -42.30 32.56
CA LYS A 160 -23.77 -42.42 32.36
C LYS A 160 -24.18 -43.86 32.01
N GLU A 161 -23.39 -44.55 31.20
CA GLU A 161 -23.66 -45.95 30.87
C GLU A 161 -23.52 -46.84 32.10
N VAL A 162 -22.48 -46.65 32.91
CA VAL A 162 -22.30 -47.37 34.18
C VAL A 162 -23.46 -47.10 35.13
N ILE A 163 -23.90 -45.85 35.26
CA ILE A 163 -25.07 -45.50 36.07
C ILE A 163 -26.32 -46.21 35.55
N SER A 164 -26.55 -46.25 34.24
CA SER A 164 -27.68 -46.97 33.64
C SER A 164 -27.62 -48.48 33.94
N GLN A 165 -26.44 -49.10 33.84
CA GLN A 165 -26.25 -50.51 34.17
C GLN A 165 -26.51 -50.79 35.66
N LEU A 166 -26.02 -49.93 36.56
CA LEU A 166 -26.25 -50.05 37.99
C LEU A 166 -27.72 -49.84 38.35
N GLN A 167 -28.40 -48.87 37.73
CA GLN A 167 -29.84 -48.65 37.91
C GLN A 167 -30.66 -49.88 37.50
N LYS A 168 -30.37 -50.47 36.34
CA LYS A 168 -31.03 -51.72 35.90
C LYS A 168 -30.80 -52.87 36.87
N ARG A 169 -29.56 -53.03 37.37
CA ARG A 169 -29.25 -54.08 38.35
C ARG A 169 -29.96 -53.85 39.67
N LEU A 170 -30.04 -52.61 40.12
CA LEU A 170 -30.78 -52.23 41.33
C LEU A 170 -32.28 -52.54 41.17
N GLU A 171 -32.88 -52.18 40.04
CA GLU A 171 -34.28 -52.49 39.74
C GLU A 171 -34.53 -54.00 39.71
N CYS A 172 -33.64 -54.80 39.10
CA CYS A 172 -33.74 -56.26 39.15
C CYS A 172 -33.70 -56.79 40.60
N VAL A 173 -32.76 -56.31 41.42
CA VAL A 173 -32.64 -56.74 42.83
C VAL A 173 -33.88 -56.30 43.63
N VAL A 174 -34.37 -55.08 43.43
CA VAL A 174 -35.59 -54.57 44.08
C VAL A 174 -36.80 -55.42 43.67
N ASN A 175 -36.96 -55.72 42.38
CA ASN A 175 -38.05 -56.56 41.88
C ASN A 175 -37.98 -58.00 42.41
N GLU A 176 -36.79 -58.57 42.53
CA GLU A 176 -36.58 -59.90 43.14
C GLU A 176 -36.91 -59.89 44.63
N GLU A 177 -36.52 -58.84 45.34
CA GLU A 177 -36.79 -58.65 46.76
C GLU A 177 -38.29 -58.43 47.01
N GLU A 178 -38.98 -57.60 46.24
CA GLU A 178 -40.43 -57.44 46.32
C GLU A 178 -41.16 -58.76 46.04
N LYS A 179 -40.71 -59.54 45.04
CA LYS A 179 -41.24 -60.89 44.78
C LYS A 179 -40.97 -61.84 45.95
N ARG A 180 -39.84 -61.71 46.63
CA ARG A 180 -39.51 -62.49 47.84
C ARG A 180 -40.45 -62.10 48.99
N THR A 181 -40.56 -60.81 49.31
CA THR A 181 -41.43 -60.29 50.38
C THR A 181 -42.91 -60.60 50.11
N THR A 182 -43.38 -60.52 48.86
CA THR A 182 -44.77 -60.87 48.52
C THR A 182 -45.05 -62.37 48.66
N ARG A 183 -44.08 -63.26 48.36
CA ARG A 183 -44.20 -64.71 48.60
C ARG A 183 -44.25 -65.00 50.10
N GLN A 184 -43.28 -64.48 50.83
CA GLN A 184 -43.18 -64.58 52.28
C GLN A 184 -44.48 -64.11 52.98
N ASN A 185 -45.00 -62.93 52.60
CA ASN A 185 -46.24 -62.39 53.15
C ASN A 185 -47.46 -63.26 52.83
N LYS A 186 -47.55 -63.86 51.62
CA LYS A 186 -48.63 -64.79 51.27
C LYS A 186 -48.60 -66.04 52.13
N VAL A 187 -47.42 -66.64 52.31
CA VAL A 187 -47.25 -67.84 53.13
C VAL A 187 -47.53 -67.53 54.60
N PHE A 188 -47.05 -66.39 55.12
CA PHE A 188 -47.37 -65.94 56.46
C PHE A 188 -48.88 -65.76 56.68
N GLN A 189 -49.57 -65.12 55.73
CA GLN A 189 -51.03 -64.97 55.77
C GLN A 189 -51.77 -66.31 55.74
N GLN A 190 -51.26 -67.31 55.00
CA GLN A 190 -51.84 -68.66 55.00
C GLN A 190 -51.73 -69.33 56.37
N PHE A 191 -50.63 -69.14 57.11
CA PHE A 191 -50.45 -69.73 58.44
C PHE A 191 -51.17 -68.99 59.57
N ARG A 192 -51.23 -67.65 59.54
CA ARG A 192 -51.75 -66.82 60.65
C ARG A 192 -53.11 -66.15 60.37
N LYS A 193 -53.65 -66.24 59.14
CA LYS A 193 -54.89 -65.59 58.65
C LYS A 193 -54.95 -64.07 58.86
N ARG A 194 -53.81 -63.45 59.12
CA ARG A 194 -53.58 -62.02 59.39
C ARG A 194 -52.24 -61.64 58.77
N GLY A 195 -52.08 -60.38 58.33
CA GLY A 195 -50.77 -59.84 57.94
C GLY A 195 -49.80 -59.73 59.11
N ALA A 196 -48.50 -59.84 58.82
CA ALA A 196 -47.44 -59.67 59.82
C ALA A 196 -47.44 -58.24 60.38
N LYS A 197 -47.19 -58.08 61.68
CA LYS A 197 -46.95 -56.76 62.28
C LYS A 197 -45.45 -56.52 62.38
N GLU A 198 -45.00 -55.38 61.86
CA GLU A 198 -43.59 -54.95 61.92
C GLU A 198 -43.06 -54.75 63.35
N SER A 199 -43.93 -54.62 64.36
CA SER A 199 -43.55 -54.42 65.77
C SER A 199 -43.53 -55.70 66.64
N SER A 200 -43.80 -56.87 66.07
CA SER A 200 -43.86 -58.15 66.80
C SER A 200 -42.62 -59.01 66.52
N VAL A 201 -41.76 -59.19 67.52
CA VAL A 201 -40.50 -59.96 67.40
C VAL A 201 -40.76 -61.44 67.04
N LEU A 202 -41.88 -62.02 67.49
CA LEU A 202 -42.27 -63.39 67.15
C LEU A 202 -42.74 -63.54 65.70
N ASP A 203 -43.39 -62.50 65.15
CA ASP A 203 -43.80 -62.50 63.73
C ASP A 203 -42.57 -62.37 62.83
N GLN A 204 -41.58 -61.58 63.24
CA GLN A 204 -40.29 -61.47 62.54
C GLN A 204 -39.53 -62.79 62.52
N GLN A 205 -39.44 -63.49 63.66
CA GLN A 205 -38.81 -64.82 63.72
C GLN A 205 -39.52 -65.86 62.84
N LEU A 206 -40.85 -65.81 62.77
CA LEU A 206 -41.62 -66.70 61.90
C LEU A 206 -41.42 -66.37 60.42
N LEU A 207 -41.35 -65.08 60.06
CA LEU A 207 -41.03 -64.60 58.73
C LEU A 207 -39.64 -65.08 58.27
N ASP A 208 -38.63 -65.03 59.13
CA ASP A 208 -37.27 -65.50 58.84
C ASP A 208 -37.22 -67.03 58.60
N VAL A 209 -38.01 -67.80 59.37
CA VAL A 209 -38.14 -69.26 59.16
C VAL A 209 -38.85 -69.56 57.83
N ILE A 210 -39.91 -68.81 57.50
CA ILE A 210 -40.61 -68.92 56.21
C ILE A 210 -39.63 -68.64 55.07
N ASP A 211 -38.80 -67.61 55.18
CA ASP A 211 -37.77 -67.28 54.18
C ASP A 211 -36.75 -68.40 53.97
N ALA A 212 -36.26 -69.02 55.06
CA ALA A 212 -35.29 -70.11 54.98
C ALA A 212 -35.87 -71.34 54.25
N TYR A 213 -37.15 -71.64 54.43
CA TYR A 213 -37.80 -72.74 53.71
C TYR A 213 -38.20 -72.35 52.29
N GLU A 214 -38.68 -71.13 52.04
CA GLU A 214 -39.00 -70.65 50.70
C GLU A 214 -37.77 -70.58 49.80
N THR A 215 -36.61 -70.14 50.33
CA THR A 215 -35.34 -70.15 49.59
C THR A 215 -34.92 -71.58 49.24
N LYS A 216 -35.07 -72.54 50.16
CA LYS A 216 -34.83 -73.97 49.90
C LYS A 216 -35.75 -74.51 48.80
N ILE A 217 -37.04 -74.16 48.83
CA ILE A 217 -38.03 -74.58 47.84
C ILE A 217 -37.72 -73.96 46.47
N GLN A 218 -37.37 -72.67 46.42
CA GLN A 218 -37.00 -71.98 45.18
C GLN A 218 -35.71 -72.57 44.59
N HIS A 219 -34.72 -72.91 45.41
CA HIS A 219 -33.51 -73.57 44.98
C HIS A 219 -33.82 -74.91 44.30
N LEU A 220 -34.63 -75.77 44.94
CA LEU A 220 -35.08 -77.04 44.37
C LEU A 220 -35.89 -76.85 43.08
N GLN A 221 -36.75 -75.82 43.01
CA GLN A 221 -37.49 -75.48 41.79
C GLN A 221 -36.59 -74.96 40.66
N THR A 222 -35.52 -74.22 40.97
CA THR A 222 -34.54 -73.79 39.97
C THR A 222 -33.66 -74.92 39.47
N GLU A 223 -33.25 -75.85 40.34
CA GLU A 223 -32.56 -77.07 39.92
C GLU A 223 -33.45 -77.91 39.01
N LEU A 224 -34.71 -78.15 39.38
CA LEU A 224 -35.67 -78.85 38.53
C LEU A 224 -35.88 -78.16 37.17
N ARG A 225 -35.85 -76.82 37.11
CA ARG A 225 -35.94 -76.08 35.83
C ARG A 225 -34.68 -76.24 34.98
N LYS A 226 -33.49 -76.24 35.59
CA LYS A 226 -32.23 -76.47 34.88
C LYS A 226 -32.17 -77.88 34.29
N TYR A 227 -32.61 -78.89 35.04
CA TYR A 227 -32.65 -80.28 34.55
C TYR A 227 -33.77 -80.56 33.54
N LYS A 228 -34.80 -79.70 33.46
CA LYS A 228 -35.93 -79.84 32.54
C LYS A 228 -35.78 -79.01 31.25
N GLY A 229 -34.75 -78.16 31.16
CA GLY A 229 -34.50 -77.26 30.03
C GLY A 229 -33.66 -77.85 28.88
N ASP A 230 -33.12 -79.06 29.03
CA ASP A 230 -32.32 -79.75 28.00
C ASP A 230 -33.17 -80.71 27.12
N THR A 231 -34.49 -80.56 27.10
CA THR A 231 -35.39 -81.49 26.39
C THR A 231 -36.45 -80.73 25.59
N ASP A 232 -36.04 -80.02 24.54
CA ASP A 232 -36.83 -79.81 23.31
C ASP A 232 -35.94 -79.24 22.17
N GLU A 233 -35.96 -79.94 21.02
CA GLU A 233 -35.30 -79.74 19.72
C GLU A 233 -35.81 -78.49 18.93
N SER A 234 -35.24 -77.91 17.84
CA SER A 234 -34.07 -78.08 16.95
C SER A 234 -34.08 -76.89 15.93
N SER A 235 -32.93 -76.41 15.42
CA SER A 235 -32.63 -76.23 13.97
C SER A 235 -31.41 -75.34 13.66
N GLN A 236 -30.47 -75.93 12.88
CA GLN A 236 -29.57 -75.32 11.86
C GLN A 236 -28.40 -74.44 12.38
N GLU A 237 -27.13 -74.58 11.96
CA GLU A 237 -26.60 -74.93 10.63
C GLU A 237 -25.10 -75.37 10.70
N GLU A 238 -24.77 -76.29 9.80
CA GLU A 238 -23.48 -76.67 9.19
C GLU A 238 -22.16 -76.95 9.96
N VAL A 239 -21.71 -78.19 9.71
CA VAL A 239 -20.33 -78.70 9.76
C VAL A 239 -19.65 -78.42 8.40
N PRO A 240 -18.30 -78.36 8.33
CA PRO A 240 -17.64 -79.25 7.37
C PRO A 240 -16.51 -80.09 7.98
N ARG A 241 -16.61 -81.40 7.72
CA ARG A 241 -15.67 -82.47 7.99
C ARG A 241 -14.36 -82.28 7.21
N ARG A 242 -13.23 -82.80 7.74
CA ARG A 242 -12.30 -83.65 6.96
C ARG A 242 -11.31 -84.44 7.84
N LYS A 243 -11.54 -85.77 7.81
CA LYS A 243 -10.64 -86.95 7.82
C LYS A 243 -9.22 -86.86 8.40
N ARG A 244 -9.03 -87.63 9.48
CA ARG A 244 -7.99 -88.67 9.73
C ARG A 244 -6.64 -88.59 8.99
N GLN A 245 -5.56 -88.54 9.75
CA GLN A 245 -4.40 -89.41 9.51
C GLN A 245 -3.61 -89.69 10.79
N ASP A 246 -3.29 -90.97 10.96
CA ASP A 246 -2.60 -91.62 12.07
C ASP A 246 -1.07 -91.39 12.04
N LYS A 247 -0.44 -91.63 13.21
CA LYS A 247 0.96 -91.99 13.52
C LYS A 247 1.87 -90.91 14.11
N ASN A 248 2.09 -91.09 15.42
CA ASN A 248 3.34 -91.08 16.18
C ASN A 248 4.50 -90.19 15.69
N GLU A 249 4.84 -89.18 16.49
CA GLU A 249 6.23 -88.83 16.80
C GLU A 249 6.31 -87.96 18.08
N ILE A 250 6.76 -88.59 19.16
CA ILE A 250 7.77 -88.12 20.13
C ILE A 250 7.62 -86.70 20.73
N LEU A 251 7.44 -86.69 22.06
CA LEU A 251 7.76 -85.61 23.02
C LEU A 251 8.66 -84.50 22.49
N ASP A 252 8.13 -83.27 22.40
CA ASP A 252 8.97 -82.08 22.56
C ASP A 252 8.23 -80.98 23.32
N ALA A 253 8.38 -81.01 24.66
CA ALA A 253 7.82 -80.05 25.60
C ALA A 253 8.63 -78.73 25.68
N THR A 254 9.30 -78.35 24.61
CA THR A 254 10.21 -77.19 24.56
C THR A 254 9.54 -75.85 24.15
N PRO A 255 8.50 -75.80 23.28
CA PRO A 255 7.87 -74.53 22.88
C PRO A 255 7.05 -73.86 24.00
N ASN A 256 6.37 -74.66 24.82
CA ASN A 256 5.46 -74.18 25.87
C ASN A 256 6.23 -73.52 27.03
N TYR A 257 7.34 -74.12 27.45
CA TYR A 257 8.19 -73.54 28.51
C TYR A 257 8.86 -72.24 28.06
N LYS A 258 9.26 -72.15 26.78
CA LYS A 258 9.84 -70.94 26.18
C LYS A 258 8.82 -69.81 26.05
N ALA A 259 7.57 -70.12 25.67
CA ALA A 259 6.48 -69.16 25.63
C ALA A 259 6.12 -68.66 27.05
N LEU A 260 6.07 -69.56 28.03
CA LEU A 260 5.79 -69.20 29.42
C LEU A 260 6.90 -68.35 30.04
N LEU A 261 8.17 -68.71 29.84
CA LEU A 261 9.32 -67.89 30.27
C LEU A 261 9.32 -66.51 29.61
N LYS A 262 8.97 -66.42 28.32
CA LYS A 262 8.85 -65.14 27.63
C LYS A 262 7.70 -64.30 28.19
N SER A 263 6.56 -64.92 28.52
CA SER A 263 5.45 -64.22 29.19
C SER A 263 5.84 -63.69 30.57
N TYR A 264 6.56 -64.47 31.38
CA TYR A 264 7.07 -63.99 32.67
C TYR A 264 8.13 -62.90 32.51
N GLN A 265 8.99 -63.01 31.49
CA GLN A 265 9.99 -61.99 31.19
C GLN A 265 9.35 -60.67 30.74
N ASP A 266 8.28 -60.74 29.95
CA ASP A 266 7.53 -59.57 29.49
C ASP A 266 6.70 -58.97 30.64
N GLN A 267 6.10 -59.79 31.50
CA GLN A 267 5.42 -59.34 32.73
C GLN A 267 6.40 -58.68 33.70
N LEU A 268 7.66 -59.15 33.78
CA LEU A 268 8.71 -58.52 34.58
C LEU A 268 9.15 -57.17 33.98
N LYS A 269 9.21 -57.04 32.65
CA LYS A 269 9.50 -55.77 31.98
C LYS A 269 8.37 -54.76 32.16
N GLU A 270 7.13 -55.21 32.05
CA GLU A 270 5.94 -54.38 32.24
C GLU A 270 5.84 -53.89 33.70
N SER A 271 6.06 -54.78 34.67
CA SER A 271 6.11 -54.39 36.09
C SER A 271 7.23 -53.39 36.38
N LYS A 272 8.40 -53.54 35.75
CA LYS A 272 9.49 -52.56 35.85
C LYS A 272 9.13 -51.21 35.21
N ALA A 273 8.47 -51.22 34.05
CA ALA A 273 8.01 -50.01 33.38
C ALA A 273 6.95 -49.26 34.21
N GLN A 274 5.97 -49.98 34.77
CA GLN A 274 4.98 -49.40 35.70
C GLN A 274 5.65 -48.80 36.93
N LYS A 275 6.64 -49.50 37.52
CA LYS A 275 7.37 -48.97 38.67
C LYS A 275 8.13 -47.69 38.34
N GLU A 276 8.72 -47.59 37.15
CA GLU A 276 9.41 -46.38 36.69
C GLU A 276 8.42 -45.25 36.40
N GLN A 277 7.26 -45.54 35.80
CA GLN A 277 6.19 -44.56 35.61
C GLN A 277 5.69 -44.00 36.96
N MET A 278 5.38 -44.87 37.92
CA MET A 278 4.98 -44.46 39.27
C MET A 278 6.07 -43.61 39.95
N ARG A 279 7.35 -43.90 39.69
CA ARG A 279 8.47 -43.11 40.21
C ARG A 279 8.51 -41.72 39.57
N GLN A 280 8.30 -41.62 38.27
CA GLN A 280 8.23 -40.34 37.55
C GLN A 280 7.03 -39.51 38.01
N GLU A 281 5.88 -40.13 38.20
CA GLU A 281 4.68 -39.48 38.76
C GLU A 281 4.93 -39.00 40.19
N HIS A 282 5.57 -39.80 41.03
CA HIS A 282 5.95 -39.38 42.39
C HIS A 282 6.93 -38.19 42.38
N VAL A 283 7.89 -38.16 41.45
CA VAL A 283 8.79 -37.01 41.28
C VAL A 283 8.04 -35.77 40.79
N LYS A 284 7.12 -35.92 39.83
CA LYS A 284 6.27 -34.82 39.36
C LYS A 284 5.37 -34.26 40.47
N LEU A 285 4.68 -35.15 41.19
CA LEU A 285 3.84 -34.77 42.33
C LEU A 285 4.65 -34.08 43.43
N LYS A 286 5.89 -34.52 43.67
CA LYS A 286 6.80 -33.85 44.60
C LYS A 286 7.18 -32.45 44.13
N GLN A 287 7.49 -32.27 42.84
CA GLN A 287 7.76 -30.96 42.25
C GLN A 287 6.52 -30.04 42.28
N GLU A 288 5.32 -30.58 42.06
CA GLU A 288 4.06 -29.84 42.21
C GLU A 288 3.81 -29.43 43.67
N LEU A 289 4.18 -30.27 44.64
CA LEU A 289 4.08 -29.94 46.06
C LEU A 289 5.06 -28.84 46.48
N GLU A 290 6.28 -28.87 45.94
CA GLU A 290 7.33 -27.87 46.21
C GLU A 290 7.09 -26.54 45.48
N SER A 291 6.38 -26.55 44.35
CA SER A 291 5.99 -25.35 43.60
C SER A 291 4.66 -24.73 44.04
N ARG A 292 3.97 -25.33 45.01
CA ARG A 292 2.76 -24.74 45.59
C ARG A 292 3.11 -23.44 46.33
N PRO A 293 2.41 -22.32 46.04
CA PRO A 293 2.60 -21.08 46.76
C PRO A 293 2.43 -21.29 48.26
N THR A 294 3.41 -20.83 49.04
CA THR A 294 3.41 -21.03 50.50
C THR A 294 2.21 -20.30 51.09
N ALA A 295 1.59 -20.80 52.17
CA ALA A 295 0.41 -20.18 52.78
C ALA A 295 0.59 -18.68 53.12
N LYS A 296 1.84 -18.23 53.32
CA LYS A 296 2.22 -16.83 53.48
C LYS A 296 2.07 -16.01 52.19
N GLU A 297 2.43 -16.55 51.03
CA GLU A 297 2.28 -15.93 49.71
C GLU A 297 0.82 -15.84 49.31
N LEU A 298 0.03 -16.88 49.59
CA LEU A 298 -1.42 -16.86 49.34
C LEU A 298 -2.12 -15.80 50.22
N LYS A 299 -1.68 -15.63 51.47
CA LYS A 299 -2.15 -14.54 52.35
C LYS A 299 -1.74 -13.17 51.82
N SER A 300 -0.52 -13.02 51.32
CA SER A 300 -0.03 -11.76 50.72
C SER A 300 -0.81 -11.41 49.45
N CYS A 301 -1.00 -12.37 48.54
CA CYS A 301 -1.79 -12.19 47.32
C CYS A 301 -3.26 -11.87 47.65
N LYS A 302 -3.87 -12.55 48.62
CA LYS A 302 -5.22 -12.22 49.12
C LYS A 302 -5.29 -10.82 49.73
N GLN A 303 -4.23 -10.36 50.42
CA GLN A 303 -4.16 -9.00 50.94
C GLN A 303 -3.98 -7.95 49.84
N GLN A 304 -3.17 -8.23 48.81
CA GLN A 304 -3.02 -7.37 47.64
C GLN A 304 -4.33 -7.27 46.86
N LEU A 305 -5.02 -8.39 46.62
CA LEU A 305 -6.35 -8.41 46.02
C LEU A 305 -7.34 -7.59 46.84
N LYS A 306 -7.36 -7.74 48.18
CA LYS A 306 -8.20 -6.90 49.05
C LYS A 306 -7.82 -5.42 49.01
N ARG A 307 -6.57 -5.06 48.71
CA ARG A 307 -6.16 -3.66 48.53
C ARG A 307 -6.60 -3.13 47.17
N MET A 308 -6.42 -3.90 46.11
CA MET A 308 -6.88 -3.55 44.77
C MET A 308 -8.40 -3.46 44.72
N ASP A 309 -9.11 -4.40 45.36
CA ASP A 309 -10.56 -4.39 45.49
C ASP A 309 -11.05 -3.19 46.31
N ARG A 310 -10.36 -2.82 47.39
CA ARG A 310 -10.63 -1.55 48.09
C ARG A 310 -10.37 -0.31 47.23
N ILE A 311 -9.37 -0.34 46.35
CA ILE A 311 -9.11 0.77 45.42
C ILE A 311 -10.22 0.82 44.37
N ILE A 312 -10.64 -0.32 43.83
CA ILE A 312 -11.74 -0.46 42.85
C ILE A 312 -13.07 -0.01 43.47
N GLN A 313 -13.37 -0.42 44.71
CA GLN A 313 -14.54 0.00 45.47
C GLN A 313 -14.51 1.49 45.84
N ARG A 314 -13.33 2.08 46.05
CA ARG A 314 -13.18 3.53 46.29
C ARG A 314 -13.30 4.36 45.01
N SER A 315 -12.85 3.83 43.87
CA SER A 315 -13.05 4.45 42.56
C SER A 315 -14.47 4.28 42.01
N ASN A 316 -15.25 3.36 42.58
CA ASN A 316 -16.66 3.12 42.25
C ASN A 316 -17.57 3.52 43.42
N ILE A 317 -17.84 4.81 43.57
CA ILE A 317 -19.03 5.32 44.27
C ILE A 317 -19.93 5.79 43.11
N THR A 318 -21.12 5.26 42.79
CA THR A 318 -22.29 4.90 43.61
C THR A 318 -23.19 3.99 42.76
N SER A 319 -23.61 2.81 43.25
CA SER A 319 -24.94 2.22 42.93
C SER A 319 -25.14 0.94 43.74
N ALA A 320 -25.98 1.10 44.76
CA ALA A 320 -27.00 0.17 45.23
C ALA A 320 -26.67 -1.34 45.30
N GLU A 321 -26.46 -1.74 46.56
CA GLU A 321 -27.23 -2.78 47.25
C GLU A 321 -26.94 -4.25 47.00
N HIS A 322 -26.70 -4.90 48.14
CA HIS A 322 -26.60 -6.33 48.34
C HIS A 322 -27.95 -7.01 48.08
N GLY A 323 -27.91 -8.15 47.39
CA GLY A 323 -29.00 -9.09 47.34
C GLY A 323 -28.49 -10.44 46.85
N ASN A 324 -28.17 -11.33 47.79
CA ASN A 324 -28.12 -12.77 47.53
C ASN A 324 -29.43 -13.19 46.87
N ASN A 325 -29.36 -14.00 45.82
CA ASN A 325 -30.08 -15.26 45.75
C ASN A 325 -29.62 -16.09 44.55
N GLU A 326 -29.53 -17.39 44.82
CA GLU A 326 -29.16 -18.47 43.93
C GLU A 326 -30.26 -18.73 42.89
N ASN A 327 -29.84 -19.37 41.79
CA ASN A 327 -30.61 -20.18 40.84
C ASN A 327 -31.83 -19.53 40.18
N ASP A 328 -31.74 -19.28 38.86
CA ASP A 328 -32.71 -19.91 37.94
C ASP A 328 -32.14 -19.95 36.51
N GLU A 329 -32.05 -21.16 35.96
CA GLU A 329 -31.90 -21.40 34.52
C GLU A 329 -33.28 -21.32 33.88
N GLY A 330 -33.53 -20.29 33.09
CA GLY A 330 -34.75 -20.17 32.31
C GLY A 330 -34.49 -19.39 31.04
N ALA A 331 -34.52 -20.07 29.90
CA ALA A 331 -34.45 -19.46 28.58
C ALA A 331 -35.66 -18.53 28.37
N ASP A 332 -35.42 -17.21 28.50
CA ASP A 332 -36.45 -16.20 28.27
C ASP A 332 -36.84 -16.14 26.79
N ARG A 333 -38.10 -16.49 26.53
CA ARG A 333 -38.75 -16.32 25.22
C ARG A 333 -38.89 -14.82 24.96
N THR A 334 -38.21 -14.33 23.92
CA THR A 334 -38.03 -12.92 23.57
C THR A 334 -39.05 -12.44 22.52
N GLU A 335 -40.30 -12.90 22.63
CA GLU A 335 -41.38 -12.48 21.74
C GLU A 335 -42.00 -11.16 22.23
N VAL A 336 -42.28 -10.24 21.30
CA VAL A 336 -42.73 -8.85 21.59
C VAL A 336 -44.07 -8.84 22.37
N GLU A 337 -44.89 -9.87 22.22
CA GLU A 337 -46.18 -10.01 22.90
C GLU A 337 -46.08 -10.32 24.40
N HIS A 338 -44.90 -10.72 24.89
CA HIS A 338 -44.65 -11.06 26.29
C HIS A 338 -43.79 -10.02 27.04
N ILE A 339 -43.58 -8.83 26.47
CA ILE A 339 -42.79 -7.75 27.10
C ILE A 339 -43.35 -7.39 28.49
N ASP A 340 -44.67 -7.43 28.67
CA ASP A 340 -45.32 -7.13 29.96
C ASP A 340 -45.04 -8.20 31.04
N CYS A 341 -44.64 -9.40 30.63
CA CYS A 341 -44.27 -10.50 31.53
C CYS A 341 -42.75 -10.59 31.74
N LEU A 342 -41.94 -9.84 30.99
CA LEU A 342 -40.49 -9.82 31.16
C LEU A 342 -40.10 -9.01 32.40
N HIS A 343 -39.10 -9.50 33.14
CA HIS A 343 -38.59 -8.79 34.29
C HIS A 343 -38.07 -7.41 33.87
N ALA A 344 -38.45 -6.34 34.59
CA ALA A 344 -38.16 -4.96 34.22
C ALA A 344 -36.65 -4.68 33.99
N ASN A 345 -35.77 -5.46 34.63
CA ASN A 345 -34.31 -5.36 34.43
C ASN A 345 -33.86 -5.80 33.04
N ILE A 346 -34.55 -6.75 32.43
CA ILE A 346 -34.24 -7.29 31.10
C ILE A 346 -34.72 -6.30 30.03
N CYS A 347 -35.94 -5.77 30.17
CA CYS A 347 -36.44 -4.70 29.31
C CYS A 347 -35.55 -3.45 29.38
N ARG A 348 -35.10 -3.04 30.58
CA ARG A 348 -34.15 -1.92 30.74
C ARG A 348 -32.79 -2.21 30.08
N ARG A 349 -32.31 -3.45 30.11
CA ARG A 349 -31.06 -3.85 29.45
C ARG A 349 -31.20 -3.77 27.94
N PHE A 350 -32.28 -4.30 27.37
CA PHE A 350 -32.55 -4.21 25.93
C PHE A 350 -32.75 -2.77 25.47
N LEU A 351 -33.55 -1.98 26.20
CA LEU A 351 -33.71 -0.55 25.91
C LEU A 351 -32.37 0.19 25.96
N LYS A 352 -31.53 -0.06 26.97
CA LYS A 352 -30.20 0.55 27.07
C LYS A 352 -29.27 0.10 25.94
N SER A 353 -29.38 -1.15 25.49
CA SER A 353 -28.62 -1.66 24.34
C SER A 353 -29.04 -0.95 23.05
N ILE A 354 -30.34 -0.84 22.81
CA ILE A 354 -30.89 -0.19 21.61
C ILE A 354 -30.58 1.31 21.62
N CYS A 355 -30.65 1.98 22.78
CA CYS A 355 -30.24 3.38 22.92
C CYS A 355 -28.74 3.57 22.66
N LYS A 356 -27.89 2.62 23.05
CA LYS A 356 -26.45 2.65 22.72
C LYS A 356 -26.20 2.44 21.23
N GLU A 357 -26.89 1.49 20.59
CA GLU A 357 -26.72 1.22 19.16
C GLU A 357 -27.24 2.34 18.27
N LEU A 358 -28.37 2.95 18.64
CA LEU A 358 -28.94 4.10 17.93
C LEU A 358 -28.31 5.44 18.37
N ASN A 359 -27.36 5.41 19.32
CA ASN A 359 -26.67 6.56 19.91
C ASN A 359 -27.62 7.66 20.41
N VAL A 360 -28.67 7.26 21.14
CA VAL A 360 -29.70 8.14 21.67
C VAL A 360 -29.56 8.24 23.18
N GLN A 361 -29.56 9.47 23.70
CA GLN A 361 -29.41 9.74 25.15
C GLN A 361 -30.76 9.76 25.90
N ASP A 362 -31.85 10.06 25.20
CA ASP A 362 -33.23 10.05 25.75
C ASP A 362 -34.06 8.92 25.10
N ILE A 363 -34.84 8.19 25.89
CA ILE A 363 -35.72 7.11 25.41
C ILE A 363 -36.82 7.66 24.50
N ASN A 364 -37.24 8.92 24.69
CA ASN A 364 -38.25 9.56 23.85
C ASN A 364 -37.75 9.80 22.42
N ASP A 365 -36.44 9.95 22.24
CA ASP A 365 -35.80 10.17 20.93
C ASP A 365 -35.50 8.85 20.19
N LEU A 366 -35.73 7.69 20.84
CA LEU A 366 -35.44 6.37 20.30
C LEU A 366 -36.27 6.08 19.04
N VAL A 367 -37.56 6.39 19.09
CA VAL A 367 -38.50 6.14 17.99
C VAL A 367 -38.26 7.10 16.82
N PRO A 368 -38.05 8.41 17.03
CA PRO A 368 -37.57 9.32 15.98
C PRO A 368 -36.25 8.87 15.34
N ALA A 369 -35.23 8.52 16.14
CA ALA A 369 -33.92 8.09 15.63
C ALA A 369 -34.01 6.79 14.82
N ALA A 370 -34.79 5.81 15.29
CA ALA A 370 -35.05 4.59 14.55
C ALA A 370 -35.76 4.85 13.22
N ARG A 371 -36.71 5.80 13.17
CA ARG A 371 -37.37 6.19 11.92
C ARG A 371 -36.43 6.90 10.95
N VAL A 372 -35.51 7.74 11.44
CA VAL A 372 -34.50 8.37 10.57
C VAL A 372 -33.59 7.31 9.97
N ARG A 373 -33.10 6.37 10.78
CA ARG A 373 -32.31 5.22 10.30
C ARG A 373 -33.09 4.33 9.33
N ALA A 374 -34.38 4.11 9.56
CA ALA A 374 -35.24 3.37 8.63
C ALA A 374 -35.39 4.12 7.28
N LYS A 375 -35.56 5.45 7.31
CA LYS A 375 -35.60 6.28 6.09
C LYS A 375 -34.26 6.31 5.35
N GLU A 376 -33.14 6.33 6.06
CA GLU A 376 -31.79 6.16 5.48
C GLU A 376 -31.65 4.78 4.82
N ALA A 377 -32.15 3.73 5.48
CA ALA A 377 -32.18 2.38 4.92
C ALA A 377 -33.10 2.28 3.69
N GLU A 378 -34.21 3.02 3.65
CA GLU A 378 -35.09 3.14 2.47
C GLU A 378 -34.47 3.97 1.33
N ALA A 379 -33.45 4.79 1.59
CA ALA A 379 -32.69 5.51 0.56
C ALA A 379 -31.60 4.63 -0.10
N ASN A 380 -31.15 3.56 0.57
CA ASN A 380 -30.19 2.59 0.02
C ASN A 380 -30.56 2.00 -1.36
N PRO A 381 -31.80 1.64 -1.71
CA PRO A 381 -32.10 1.11 -3.05
C PRO A 381 -31.80 2.12 -4.17
N LYS A 382 -31.86 3.44 -3.92
CA LYS A 382 -31.46 4.45 -4.92
C LYS A 382 -29.94 4.52 -5.03
N LEU A 383 -29.22 4.47 -3.91
CA LEU A 383 -27.76 4.42 -3.88
C LEU A 383 -27.22 3.17 -4.56
N VAL A 384 -27.81 2.00 -4.28
CA VAL A 384 -27.47 0.73 -4.92
C VAL A 384 -27.72 0.77 -6.43
N LYS A 385 -28.80 1.42 -6.90
CA LYS A 385 -29.02 1.63 -8.35
C LYS A 385 -27.92 2.48 -8.98
N VAL A 386 -27.53 3.59 -8.33
CA VAL A 386 -26.43 4.44 -8.82
C VAL A 386 -25.12 3.66 -8.85
N LEU A 387 -24.78 2.95 -7.78
CA LEU A 387 -23.57 2.14 -7.71
C LEU A 387 -23.58 1.01 -8.75
N SER A 388 -24.73 0.38 -9.01
CA SER A 388 -24.86 -0.63 -10.05
C SER A 388 -24.68 -0.05 -11.46
N ALA A 389 -25.21 1.15 -11.72
CA ALA A 389 -24.99 1.85 -12.99
C ALA A 389 -23.52 2.20 -13.20
N ILE A 390 -22.84 2.71 -12.16
CA ILE A 390 -21.40 3.01 -12.24
C ILE A 390 -20.60 1.70 -12.44
N LYS A 391 -20.98 0.60 -11.78
CA LYS A 391 -20.38 -0.73 -12.03
C LYS A 391 -20.55 -1.16 -13.49
N THR A 392 -21.71 -0.93 -14.11
CA THR A 392 -21.90 -1.25 -15.54
C THR A 392 -21.02 -0.41 -16.48
N VAL A 393 -20.75 0.85 -16.14
CA VAL A 393 -19.85 1.73 -16.91
C VAL A 393 -18.40 1.26 -16.76
N VAL A 394 -18.01 0.88 -15.54
CA VAL A 394 -16.66 0.39 -15.25
C VAL A 394 -16.40 -0.97 -15.89
N SER A 395 -17.37 -1.88 -15.87
CA SER A 395 -17.29 -3.21 -16.50
C SER A 395 -17.48 -3.21 -18.02
N ASN A 396 -17.63 -2.06 -18.67
CA ASN A 396 -17.81 -2.00 -20.12
C ASN A 396 -16.51 -2.37 -20.86
N GLN A 397 -16.59 -3.22 -21.89
CA GLN A 397 -15.43 -3.68 -22.69
C GLN A 397 -14.62 -2.57 -23.37
N ARG A 398 -15.15 -1.35 -23.46
CA ARG A 398 -14.44 -0.16 -23.97
C ARG A 398 -13.73 0.66 -22.90
N ALA A 399 -13.85 0.27 -21.63
CA ALA A 399 -13.20 0.97 -20.52
C ALA A 399 -11.71 0.59 -20.46
N PRO A 400 -10.81 1.55 -20.17
CA PRO A 400 -9.39 1.28 -20.12
C PRO A 400 -9.09 0.40 -18.90
N LEU A 401 -8.62 -0.81 -19.18
CA LEU A 401 -8.02 -1.78 -18.25
C LEU A 401 -8.96 -2.36 -17.18
N LEU A 402 -9.78 -3.33 -17.60
CA LEU A 402 -10.22 -4.44 -16.75
C LEU A 402 -9.80 -5.82 -17.26
N GLN A 403 -8.95 -5.88 -18.29
CA GLN A 403 -8.69 -7.14 -18.99
C GLN A 403 -7.54 -7.98 -18.42
N SER A 404 -6.88 -7.56 -17.33
CA SER A 404 -5.74 -8.31 -16.78
C SER A 404 -5.84 -8.76 -15.33
N LEU A 405 -7.00 -8.61 -14.65
CA LEU A 405 -7.11 -9.00 -13.23
C LEU A 405 -8.40 -9.76 -12.85
N SER A 406 -9.26 -10.14 -13.80
CA SER A 406 -10.51 -10.82 -13.47
C SER A 406 -10.71 -12.09 -14.31
N ASP A 407 -10.01 -13.15 -13.91
CA ASP A 407 -10.46 -14.55 -14.09
C ASP A 407 -11.26 -15.05 -12.87
N THR A 408 -11.56 -14.18 -11.90
CA THR A 408 -12.36 -14.53 -10.72
C THR A 408 -13.71 -13.83 -10.75
N VAL A 409 -14.62 -14.55 -11.42
CA VAL A 409 -16.07 -14.57 -11.30
C VAL A 409 -16.63 -13.93 -10.01
N GLU A 410 -17.39 -12.85 -10.22
CA GLU A 410 -18.63 -12.44 -9.55
C GLU A 410 -18.63 -11.85 -8.12
N GLU A 411 -17.58 -11.96 -7.29
CA GLU A 411 -17.63 -11.45 -5.90
C GLU A 411 -16.76 -10.22 -5.60
N GLN A 412 -16.47 -9.38 -6.59
CA GLN A 412 -15.88 -8.07 -6.31
C GLN A 412 -17.00 -7.04 -6.07
N GLY A 413 -17.20 -6.72 -4.78
CA GLY A 413 -18.09 -5.67 -4.31
C GLY A 413 -17.72 -4.28 -4.85
N TYR A 414 -18.44 -3.26 -4.41
CA TYR A 414 -18.20 -1.85 -4.81
C TYR A 414 -16.84 -1.29 -4.34
N GLU A 415 -16.02 -2.08 -3.66
CA GLU A 415 -14.72 -1.71 -3.11
C GLU A 415 -13.69 -1.35 -4.17
N GLN A 416 -13.74 -1.99 -5.34
CA GLN A 416 -12.83 -1.67 -6.46
C GLN A 416 -13.32 -0.48 -7.29
N LEU A 417 -14.57 -0.05 -7.11
CA LEU A 417 -15.18 1.00 -7.93
C LEU A 417 -14.55 2.37 -7.67
N LEU A 418 -14.33 2.71 -6.40
CA LEU A 418 -13.78 4.00 -6.01
C LEU A 418 -12.31 4.17 -6.45
N PRO A 419 -11.41 3.21 -6.18
CA PRO A 419 -10.03 3.30 -6.67
C PRO A 419 -9.93 3.38 -8.21
N THR A 420 -10.79 2.67 -8.94
CA THR A 420 -10.79 2.73 -10.42
C THR A 420 -11.23 4.10 -10.93
N ILE A 421 -12.24 4.72 -10.30
CA ILE A 421 -12.70 6.06 -10.69
C ILE A 421 -11.65 7.12 -10.34
N GLU A 422 -11.00 7.01 -9.19
CA GLU A 422 -9.90 7.88 -8.80
C GLU A 422 -8.74 7.76 -9.80
N MET A 423 -8.35 6.54 -10.16
CA MET A 423 -7.33 6.29 -11.20
C MET A 423 -7.73 6.89 -12.55
N TRP A 424 -8.99 6.75 -12.99
CA TRP A 424 -9.45 7.36 -14.25
C TRP A 424 -9.44 8.89 -14.20
N ALA A 425 -9.78 9.48 -13.05
CA ALA A 425 -9.69 10.92 -12.84
C ALA A 425 -8.23 11.40 -12.92
N GLU A 426 -7.30 10.68 -12.30
CA GLU A 426 -5.85 10.95 -12.41
C GLU A 426 -5.34 10.78 -13.84
N GLN A 427 -5.79 9.75 -14.57
CA GLN A 427 -5.46 9.54 -15.98
C GLN A 427 -6.01 10.68 -16.85
N LEU A 428 -7.22 11.18 -16.59
CA LEU A 428 -7.80 12.33 -17.31
C LEU A 428 -7.03 13.63 -17.05
N VAL A 429 -6.52 13.83 -15.83
CA VAL A 429 -5.66 14.96 -15.50
C VAL A 429 -4.31 14.82 -16.21
N SER A 430 -3.68 13.65 -16.12
CA SER A 430 -2.37 13.41 -16.74
C SER A 430 -2.39 13.47 -18.27
N LEU A 431 -3.53 13.23 -18.92
CA LEU A 431 -3.69 13.46 -20.37
C LEU A 431 -3.53 14.94 -20.74
N LYS A 432 -3.98 15.88 -19.89
CA LYS A 432 -3.78 17.32 -20.11
C LYS A 432 -2.31 17.68 -19.95
N ASP A 433 -1.64 17.09 -18.96
CA ASP A 433 -0.20 17.29 -18.73
C ASP A 433 0.64 16.71 -19.86
N LEU A 434 0.30 15.51 -20.34
CA LEU A 434 0.92 14.88 -21.50
C LEU A 434 0.77 15.75 -22.74
N GLN A 435 -0.43 16.30 -22.99
CA GLN A 435 -0.63 17.25 -24.08
C GLN A 435 0.27 18.49 -23.95
N CYS A 436 0.44 19.03 -22.74
CA CYS A 436 1.31 20.18 -22.47
C CYS A 436 2.79 19.84 -22.75
N VAL A 437 3.27 18.70 -22.27
CA VAL A 437 4.64 18.22 -22.51
C VAL A 437 4.87 17.94 -24.00
N LEU A 438 3.90 17.31 -24.67
CA LEU A 438 3.97 17.01 -26.10
C LEU A 438 4.02 18.31 -26.93
N LYS A 439 3.20 19.31 -26.58
CA LYS A 439 3.27 20.65 -27.21
C LYS A 439 4.65 21.28 -27.04
N LYS A 440 5.23 21.22 -25.84
CA LYS A 440 6.60 21.71 -25.58
C LYS A 440 7.65 20.95 -26.38
N LEU A 441 7.52 19.63 -26.48
CA LEU A 441 8.42 18.78 -27.26
C LEU A 441 8.34 19.10 -28.76
N MET A 442 7.14 19.28 -29.30
CA MET A 442 6.95 19.68 -30.69
C MET A 442 7.51 21.07 -30.97
N LEU A 443 7.30 22.04 -30.10
CA LEU A 443 7.90 23.37 -30.26
C LEU A 443 9.43 23.33 -30.27
N ARG A 444 10.03 22.34 -29.60
CA ARG A 444 11.49 22.14 -29.58
C ARG A 444 12.01 21.38 -30.80
N LEU A 445 11.29 20.36 -31.26
CA LEU A 445 11.75 19.47 -32.34
C LEU A 445 11.31 19.91 -33.74
N VAL A 446 10.13 20.55 -33.84
CA VAL A 446 9.50 20.98 -35.09
C VAL A 446 8.86 22.38 -34.92
N PRO A 447 9.66 23.45 -34.72
CA PRO A 447 9.15 24.81 -34.43
C PRO A 447 8.30 25.43 -35.54
N TRP A 448 8.40 24.93 -36.77
CA TRP A 448 7.68 25.42 -37.94
C TRP A 448 6.24 24.90 -38.05
N HIS A 449 5.83 23.92 -37.24
CA HIS A 449 4.44 23.51 -37.17
C HIS A 449 3.65 24.44 -36.24
N SER A 450 2.92 25.38 -36.84
CA SER A 450 1.87 26.13 -36.13
C SER A 450 0.63 25.24 -35.99
N PHE A 451 0.55 24.50 -34.91
CA PHE A 451 -0.76 23.98 -34.50
C PHE A 451 -1.57 25.16 -34.03
N GLY A 452 -2.62 25.48 -34.79
CA GLY A 452 -3.59 26.49 -34.44
C GLY A 452 -3.99 26.33 -32.98
N THR A 453 -4.10 27.47 -32.29
CA THR A 453 -4.60 27.56 -30.93
C THR A 453 -5.94 26.82 -30.86
N HIS A 454 -5.90 25.55 -30.44
CA HIS A 454 -7.13 24.82 -30.22
C HIS A 454 -7.91 25.52 -29.11
N ASP A 455 -9.20 25.70 -29.38
CA ASP A 455 -10.17 26.25 -28.45
C ASP A 455 -10.04 25.53 -27.09
N PRO A 456 -9.80 26.26 -25.98
CA PRO A 456 -9.74 25.66 -24.64
C PRO A 456 -11.03 24.93 -24.25
N SER A 457 -12.13 25.12 -24.99
CA SER A 457 -13.41 24.42 -24.77
C SER A 457 -13.46 22.99 -25.32
N SER A 458 -12.60 22.59 -26.26
CA SER A 458 -12.60 21.24 -26.81
C SER A 458 -11.72 20.35 -25.92
N GLY A 459 -12.33 19.41 -25.20
CA GLY A 459 -11.61 18.47 -24.32
C GLY A 459 -10.46 17.76 -25.04
N VAL A 460 -9.41 17.43 -24.28
CA VAL A 460 -8.22 16.75 -24.81
C VAL A 460 -8.60 15.37 -25.36
N ARG A 461 -8.57 15.22 -26.68
CA ARG A 461 -8.81 13.94 -27.35
C ARG A 461 -7.50 13.19 -27.55
N VAL A 462 -7.50 11.90 -27.20
CA VAL A 462 -6.34 11.00 -27.40
C VAL A 462 -5.94 10.92 -28.88
N GLU A 463 -6.91 10.99 -29.80
CA GLU A 463 -6.68 11.09 -31.25
C GLU A 463 -5.74 12.26 -31.62
N HIS A 464 -5.90 13.40 -30.97
CA HIS A 464 -5.07 14.58 -31.24
C HIS A 464 -3.64 14.40 -30.70
N LEU A 465 -3.48 13.77 -29.55
CA LEU A 465 -2.15 13.44 -29.02
C LEU A 465 -1.44 12.42 -29.91
N LEU A 466 -2.16 11.41 -30.40
CA LEU A 466 -1.62 10.43 -31.35
C LEU A 466 -1.17 11.10 -32.65
N LEU A 467 -1.98 12.00 -33.22
CA LEU A 467 -1.60 12.77 -34.40
C LEU A 467 -0.35 13.62 -34.17
N MET A 468 -0.22 14.26 -33.00
CA MET A 468 0.98 15.02 -32.64
C MET A 468 2.23 14.12 -32.53
N VAL A 469 2.09 12.91 -31.97
CA VAL A 469 3.18 11.93 -31.89
C VAL A 469 3.54 11.40 -33.28
N ASP A 470 2.57 11.07 -34.13
CA ASP A 470 2.82 10.58 -35.50
C ASP A 470 3.53 11.63 -36.35
N ILE A 471 3.20 12.90 -36.17
CA ILE A 471 3.87 14.02 -36.85
C ILE A 471 5.31 14.16 -36.35
N LEU A 472 5.53 14.07 -35.03
CA LEU A 472 6.89 14.02 -34.48
C LEU A 472 7.70 12.87 -35.06
N LEU A 473 7.12 11.66 -35.13
CA LEU A 473 7.79 10.48 -35.66
C LEU A 473 8.15 10.65 -37.14
N LYS A 474 7.20 11.07 -37.98
CA LYS A 474 7.44 11.34 -39.42
C LYS A 474 8.50 12.42 -39.66
N GLU A 475 8.51 13.49 -38.87
CA GLU A 475 9.49 14.58 -38.97
C GLU A 475 10.87 14.21 -38.38
N THR A 476 10.94 13.19 -37.51
CA THR A 476 12.22 12.61 -37.05
C THR A 476 12.77 11.55 -37.99
N GLU A 477 11.93 10.73 -38.63
CA GLU A 477 12.35 9.70 -39.59
C GLU A 477 12.93 10.30 -40.87
N THR A 478 12.46 11.48 -41.26
CA THR A 478 12.97 12.19 -42.46
C THR A 478 14.36 12.82 -42.28
N LYS A 479 15.00 12.67 -41.11
CA LYS A 479 16.31 13.27 -40.80
C LYS A 479 17.53 12.42 -41.17
N ASP A 480 17.37 11.33 -41.92
CA ASP A 480 18.51 10.52 -42.38
C ASP A 480 19.15 11.00 -43.70
N LYS A 481 18.70 12.12 -44.27
CA LYS A 481 19.38 12.75 -45.42
C LYS A 481 19.54 14.25 -45.22
N GLU A 482 20.68 14.58 -44.61
CA GLU A 482 21.50 15.79 -44.77
C GLU A 482 20.87 17.19 -44.63
N VAL A 483 21.75 18.09 -44.19
CA VAL A 483 21.63 19.55 -44.08
C VAL A 483 21.01 20.03 -42.76
N LYS A 484 21.90 20.59 -41.93
CA LYS A 484 21.58 21.64 -40.95
C LYS A 484 20.69 22.68 -41.63
N LYS A 485 19.36 22.52 -41.54
CA LYS A 485 18.44 23.54 -42.02
C LYS A 485 18.70 24.81 -41.22
N PRO A 486 19.01 25.95 -41.87
CA PRO A 486 19.28 27.20 -41.17
C PRO A 486 18.07 27.57 -40.31
N SER A 487 18.33 28.14 -39.13
CA SER A 487 17.27 28.52 -38.18
C SER A 487 16.24 29.42 -38.87
N GLN A 488 15.00 29.42 -38.40
CA GLN A 488 13.95 30.29 -38.95
C GLN A 488 14.37 31.76 -38.99
N GLN A 489 15.19 32.19 -38.02
CA GLN A 489 15.80 33.52 -37.98
C GLN A 489 16.79 33.74 -39.12
N THR A 490 17.63 32.76 -39.45
CA THR A 490 18.54 32.83 -40.61
C THR A 490 17.78 32.82 -41.93
N LEU A 491 16.73 31.99 -42.06
CA LEU A 491 15.88 31.98 -43.26
C LEU A 491 15.15 33.31 -43.43
N GLN A 492 14.59 33.86 -42.36
CA GLN A 492 13.95 35.17 -42.37
C GLN A 492 14.95 36.30 -42.65
N ALA A 493 16.19 36.20 -42.14
CA ALA A 493 17.27 37.12 -42.47
C ALA A 493 17.63 37.07 -43.95
N ILE A 494 17.75 35.88 -44.55
CA ILE A 494 18.00 35.69 -45.99
C ILE A 494 16.86 36.28 -46.83
N VAL A 495 15.60 35.99 -46.48
CA VAL A 495 14.43 36.54 -47.17
C VAL A 495 14.38 38.07 -47.03
N SER A 496 14.67 38.61 -45.84
CA SER A 496 14.73 40.07 -45.62
C SER A 496 15.87 40.74 -46.38
N HIS A 497 17.01 40.06 -46.53
CA HIS A 497 18.14 40.55 -47.29
C HIS A 497 17.81 40.60 -48.78
N PHE A 498 17.17 39.56 -49.32
CA PHE A 498 16.67 39.54 -50.69
C PHE A 498 15.63 40.65 -50.94
N GLN A 499 14.70 40.86 -50.00
CA GLN A 499 13.71 41.95 -50.08
C GLN A 499 14.35 43.34 -50.17
N LYS A 500 15.47 43.56 -49.45
CA LYS A 500 16.24 44.81 -49.52
C LYS A 500 17.09 44.95 -50.78
N LEU A 501 17.61 43.85 -51.33
CA LEU A 501 18.43 43.87 -52.55
C LEU A 501 17.62 44.10 -53.83
N PHE A 502 16.35 43.68 -53.82
CA PHE A 502 15.48 43.68 -55.01
C PHE A 502 14.18 44.49 -54.83
N ASP A 503 14.10 45.33 -53.78
CA ASP A 503 12.98 46.23 -53.46
C ASP A 503 11.59 45.56 -53.45
N VAL A 504 11.47 44.47 -52.69
CA VAL A 504 10.21 43.72 -52.58
C VAL A 504 9.57 43.90 -51.21
N ASN A 505 8.41 44.55 -51.17
CA ASN A 505 7.72 44.93 -49.93
C ASN A 505 6.91 43.80 -49.26
N SER A 506 6.75 42.64 -49.91
CA SER A 506 5.97 41.51 -49.37
C SER A 506 6.69 40.17 -49.57
N ILE A 507 6.50 39.22 -48.64
CA ILE A 507 7.11 37.88 -48.72
C ILE A 507 6.52 37.10 -49.92
N SER A 508 5.25 37.34 -50.27
CA SER A 508 4.60 36.76 -51.46
C SER A 508 5.20 37.25 -52.78
N GLY A 509 5.75 38.47 -52.81
CA GLY A 509 6.41 39.04 -54.00
C GLY A 509 7.84 38.54 -54.23
N VAL A 510 8.45 37.87 -53.26
CA VAL A 510 9.84 37.39 -53.34
C VAL A 510 9.99 36.32 -54.42
N TYR A 511 9.05 35.37 -54.50
CA TYR A 511 9.12 34.26 -55.44
C TYR A 511 8.93 34.71 -56.91
N PRO A 512 7.93 35.55 -57.26
CA PRO A 512 7.81 36.14 -58.59
C PRO A 512 9.07 36.92 -59.00
N ARG A 513 9.61 37.75 -58.10
CA ARG A 513 10.80 38.56 -58.40
C ARG A 513 12.06 37.73 -58.58
N MET A 514 12.21 36.67 -57.79
CA MET A 514 13.30 35.71 -57.93
C MET A 514 13.25 35.00 -59.28
N SER A 515 12.06 34.57 -59.73
CA SER A 515 11.88 33.95 -61.05
C SER A 515 12.24 34.91 -62.20
N GLU A 516 11.89 36.20 -62.06
CA GLU A 516 12.27 37.24 -63.02
C GLU A 516 13.78 37.47 -63.07
N VAL A 517 14.46 37.53 -61.92
CA VAL A 517 15.93 37.65 -61.84
C VAL A 517 16.61 36.44 -62.48
N TYR A 518 16.12 35.22 -62.23
CA TYR A 518 16.66 34.02 -62.86
C TYR A 518 16.43 33.99 -64.37
N SER A 519 15.26 34.44 -64.86
CA SER A 519 15.01 34.59 -66.29
C SER A 519 15.96 35.61 -66.92
N LYS A 520 16.11 36.79 -66.32
CA LYS A 520 17.01 37.85 -66.81
C LYS A 520 18.47 37.43 -66.79
N LEU A 521 18.90 36.71 -65.75
CA LEU A 521 20.25 36.15 -65.68
C LEU A 521 20.46 35.07 -66.74
N GLY A 522 19.46 34.22 -66.98
CA GLY A 522 19.47 33.23 -68.05
C GLY A 522 19.56 33.86 -69.44
N GLU A 523 18.76 34.89 -69.69
CA GLU A 523 18.80 35.72 -70.91
C GLU A 523 20.19 36.34 -71.11
N MET A 524 20.75 36.98 -70.07
CA MET A 524 22.08 37.60 -70.14
C MET A 524 23.20 36.57 -70.31
N THR A 525 23.10 35.42 -69.66
CA THR A 525 24.08 34.33 -69.81
C THR A 525 24.02 33.73 -71.22
N ASN A 526 22.82 33.59 -71.78
CA ASN A 526 22.64 33.18 -73.17
C ASN A 526 23.12 34.25 -74.14
N ALA A 527 22.88 35.54 -73.88
CA ALA A 527 23.41 36.63 -74.68
C ALA A 527 24.96 36.66 -74.63
N MET A 528 25.57 36.49 -73.45
CA MET A 528 27.02 36.35 -73.31
C MET A 528 27.56 35.12 -74.02
N ARG A 529 26.86 33.99 -73.97
CA ARG A 529 27.24 32.75 -74.68
C ARG A 529 27.17 32.96 -76.20
N ASN A 530 26.09 33.57 -76.69
CA ASN A 530 25.93 33.92 -78.10
C ASN A 530 27.01 34.91 -78.55
N LEU A 531 27.30 35.97 -77.77
CA LEU A 531 28.38 36.91 -78.06
C LEU A 531 29.76 36.22 -78.07
N ARG A 532 30.02 35.33 -77.11
CA ARG A 532 31.24 34.51 -77.07
C ARG A 532 31.40 33.64 -78.32
N ASP A 533 30.30 33.06 -78.80
CA ASP A 533 30.29 32.21 -79.98
C ASP A 533 30.43 33.06 -81.27
N LEU A 534 29.81 34.25 -81.33
CA LEU A 534 29.90 35.21 -82.44
C LEU A 534 31.30 35.84 -82.55
N LEU A 535 31.98 36.06 -81.41
CA LEU A 535 33.35 36.56 -81.33
C LEU A 535 34.41 35.45 -81.52
N GLY A 536 33.98 34.20 -81.77
CA GLY A 536 34.89 33.08 -82.02
C GLY A 536 35.71 32.63 -80.80
N LEU A 537 35.40 33.14 -79.61
CA LEU A 537 36.13 32.83 -78.37
C LEU A 537 35.79 31.42 -77.81
N GLY A 538 34.79 30.75 -78.40
CA GLY A 538 34.31 29.43 -78.00
C GLY A 538 35.00 28.24 -78.69
N LYS A 539 35.92 28.45 -79.63
CA LYS A 539 36.71 27.37 -80.26
C LYS A 539 38.20 27.58 -80.02
N ARG A 540 38.73 26.91 -79.00
CA ARG A 540 40.13 26.45 -78.99
C ARG A 540 40.12 24.96 -79.26
N TYR A 541 40.92 24.56 -80.25
CA TYR A 541 41.48 23.21 -80.34
C TYR A 541 42.25 22.87 -79.07
#